data_AF-A0A080M6H5-F1
#
_entry.id   AF-A0A080M6H5-F1
#
_cell.length_a   1.000
_cell.length_b   1.000
_cell.length_c   1.000
_cell.angle_alpha   90.00
_cell.angle_beta   90.00
_cell.angle_gamma   90.00
#
_symmetry.space_group_name_H-M   'P 1'
#
loop_
_entity.id
_entity.type
_entity.pdbx_description
1 polymer ?
#
loop_
_entity_poly.entity_id
_entity_poly.type
_entity_poly.pdbx_seq_one_letter_code
_entity_poly.pdbx_strand_id
1 'polypeptide(L)'
;MSDLSTLLNDLKKAADSVKTDIKTLDEQIHALNGERESLMNSPVSREDFAAYVRADLAKRGELFQYRIKQFADHSGRGNAKLNSSFVALDRVFQGGRLQNFPFMNGEDCFDGFAPSADAFFFYFGDLIAERFMAALDVVHDWPPGAIPVADLRKRIAEIDHELDTLLTRRDELASQLLSVGIAG
;
A
#
# COMPACT_ATOMS: atom_id res chain seq x y z
N MET A 1 -30.08 -53.82 -24.21
CA MET A 1 -30.39 -52.42 -24.57
C MET A 1 -30.83 -51.57 -23.38
N SER A 2 -31.32 -52.14 -22.27
CA SER A 2 -31.68 -51.36 -21.07
C SER A 2 -30.48 -50.71 -20.38
N ASP A 3 -29.35 -51.43 -20.26
CA ASP A 3 -28.20 -50.94 -19.48
C ASP A 3 -27.55 -49.67 -20.04
N LEU A 4 -27.46 -49.55 -21.38
CA LEU A 4 -26.91 -48.34 -22.02
C LEU A 4 -27.81 -47.13 -21.78
N SER A 5 -29.14 -47.32 -21.78
CA SER A 5 -30.09 -46.24 -21.52
C SER A 5 -30.08 -45.78 -20.05
N THR A 6 -29.87 -46.71 -19.12
CA THR A 6 -29.70 -46.39 -17.69
C THR A 6 -28.41 -45.60 -17.47
N LEU A 7 -27.30 -46.04 -18.08
CA LEU A 7 -25.99 -45.40 -17.94
C LEU A 7 -25.97 -43.98 -18.52
N LEU A 8 -26.64 -43.76 -19.65
CA LEU A 8 -26.87 -42.42 -20.23
C LEU A 8 -27.70 -41.51 -19.32
N ASN A 9 -28.74 -42.06 -18.67
CA ASN A 9 -29.57 -41.29 -17.74
C ASN A 9 -28.80 -40.90 -16.47
N ASP A 10 -27.96 -41.79 -15.94
CA ASP A 10 -27.12 -41.50 -14.77
C ASP A 10 -26.03 -40.49 -15.10
N LEU A 11 -25.43 -40.60 -16.29
CA LEU A 11 -24.48 -39.62 -16.82
C LEU A 11 -25.09 -38.23 -16.95
N LYS A 12 -26.31 -38.15 -17.49
CA LYS A 12 -27.05 -36.90 -17.61
C LYS A 12 -27.33 -36.27 -16.24
N LYS A 13 -27.79 -37.06 -15.27
CA LYS A 13 -28.03 -36.58 -13.90
C LYS A 13 -26.75 -36.06 -13.24
N ALA A 14 -25.62 -36.77 -13.41
CA ALA A 14 -24.33 -36.33 -12.89
C ALA A 14 -23.90 -35.00 -13.53
N ALA A 15 -24.07 -34.84 -14.84
CA ALA A 15 -23.74 -33.58 -15.53
C ALA A 15 -24.65 -32.42 -15.11
N ASP A 16 -25.95 -32.66 -14.95
CA ASP A 16 -26.90 -31.66 -14.46
C ASP A 16 -26.56 -31.23 -13.02
N SER A 17 -26.08 -32.17 -12.18
CA SER A 17 -25.57 -31.88 -10.84
C SER A 17 -24.33 -30.99 -10.89
N VAL A 18 -23.32 -31.34 -11.69
CA VAL A 18 -22.08 -30.55 -11.80
C VAL A 18 -22.36 -29.15 -12.37
N LYS A 19 -23.29 -29.03 -13.32
CA LYS A 19 -23.73 -27.73 -13.84
C LYS A 19 -24.41 -26.88 -12.75
N THR A 20 -25.18 -27.51 -11.88
CA THR A 20 -25.81 -26.84 -10.73
C THR A 20 -24.77 -26.37 -9.72
N ASP A 21 -23.75 -27.20 -9.45
CA ASP A 21 -22.64 -26.85 -8.56
C ASP A 21 -21.82 -25.69 -9.12
N ILE A 22 -21.48 -25.72 -10.42
CA ILE A 22 -20.80 -24.60 -11.10
C ILE A 22 -21.61 -23.31 -10.99
N LYS A 23 -22.93 -23.38 -11.23
CA LYS A 23 -23.79 -22.20 -11.10
C LYS A 23 -23.79 -21.64 -9.67
N THR A 24 -23.81 -22.52 -8.68
CA THR A 24 -23.75 -22.13 -7.26
C THR A 24 -22.41 -21.46 -6.93
N LEU A 25 -21.30 -22.00 -7.45
CA LEU A 25 -19.97 -21.38 -7.30
C LEU A 25 -19.91 -20.02 -7.99
N ASP A 26 -20.48 -19.88 -9.20
CA ASP A 26 -20.55 -18.60 -9.91
C ASP A 26 -21.34 -17.54 -9.11
N GLU A 27 -22.46 -17.93 -8.48
CA GLU A 27 -23.24 -17.04 -7.62
C GLU A 27 -22.45 -16.60 -6.38
N GLN A 28 -21.69 -17.51 -5.75
CA GLN A 28 -20.81 -17.19 -4.62
C GLN A 28 -19.65 -16.27 -5.02
N ILE A 29 -18.99 -16.55 -6.14
CA ILE A 29 -17.91 -15.72 -6.70
C ILE A 29 -18.44 -14.32 -7.00
N HIS A 30 -19.64 -14.20 -7.57
CA HIS A 30 -20.25 -12.90 -7.86
C HIS A 30 -20.54 -12.12 -6.58
N ALA A 31 -21.09 -12.77 -5.55
CA ALA A 31 -21.35 -12.14 -4.26
C ALA A 31 -20.07 -11.64 -3.58
N LEU A 32 -19.02 -12.45 -3.56
CA LEU A 32 -17.71 -12.08 -2.98
C LEU A 32 -17.04 -10.94 -3.74
N ASN A 33 -17.12 -10.92 -5.07
CA ASN A 33 -16.62 -9.79 -5.87
C ASN A 33 -17.39 -8.50 -5.55
N GLY A 34 -18.72 -8.57 -5.38
CA GLY A 34 -19.53 -7.44 -4.97
C GLY A 34 -19.16 -6.92 -3.57
N GLU A 35 -18.92 -7.82 -2.61
CA GLU A 35 -18.44 -7.44 -1.27
C GLU A 35 -17.05 -6.78 -1.35
N ARG A 36 -16.12 -7.37 -2.10
CA ARG A 36 -14.78 -6.83 -2.31
C ARG A 36 -14.82 -5.43 -2.90
N GLU A 37 -15.63 -5.21 -3.93
CA GLU A 37 -15.81 -3.89 -4.55
C GLU A 37 -16.39 -2.87 -3.55
N SER A 38 -17.38 -3.26 -2.76
CA SER A 38 -17.95 -2.42 -1.70
C SER A 38 -16.89 -2.01 -0.66
N LEU A 39 -16.03 -2.95 -0.24
CA LEU A 39 -14.95 -2.69 0.70
C LEU A 39 -13.87 -1.77 0.11
N MET A 40 -13.50 -1.94 -1.17
CA MET A 40 -12.53 -1.06 -1.84
C MET A 40 -13.03 0.38 -2.00
N ASN A 41 -14.33 0.55 -2.16
CA ASN A 41 -14.98 1.86 -2.28
C ASN A 41 -15.45 2.41 -0.92
N SER A 42 -15.22 1.70 0.17
CA SER A 42 -15.62 2.14 1.50
C SER A 42 -14.80 3.34 1.95
N PRO A 43 -15.42 4.33 2.62
CA PRO A 43 -14.70 5.47 3.12
C PRO A 43 -13.71 5.06 4.21
N VAL A 44 -12.57 5.75 4.27
CA VAL A 44 -11.59 5.60 5.35
C VAL A 44 -11.91 6.51 6.52
N SER A 45 -11.51 6.09 7.73
CA SER A 45 -11.62 6.93 8.92
C SER A 45 -10.69 8.14 8.82
N ARG A 46 -11.01 9.18 9.60
CA ARG A 46 -10.13 10.35 9.76
C ARG A 46 -8.74 9.93 10.22
N GLU A 47 -8.68 9.02 11.19
CA GLU A 47 -7.44 8.55 11.81
C GLU A 47 -6.56 7.81 10.80
N ASP A 48 -7.16 6.92 10.00
CA ASP A 48 -6.45 6.19 8.96
C ASP A 48 -5.99 7.10 7.84
N PHE A 49 -6.81 8.09 7.43
CA PHE A 49 -6.40 9.09 6.46
C PHE A 49 -5.20 9.91 6.97
N ALA A 50 -5.25 10.36 8.22
CA ALA A 50 -4.13 11.08 8.84
C ALA A 50 -2.86 10.22 8.88
N ALA A 51 -3.00 8.91 9.13
CA ALA A 51 -1.87 7.98 9.09
C ALA A 51 -1.26 7.87 7.69
N TYR A 52 -2.08 7.81 6.62
CA TYR A 52 -1.58 7.85 5.25
C TYR A 52 -0.84 9.14 4.91
N VAL A 53 -1.38 10.30 5.32
CA VAL A 53 -0.72 11.60 5.10
C VAL A 53 0.64 11.64 5.79
N ARG A 54 0.72 11.21 7.06
CA ARG A 54 2.00 11.14 7.79
C ARG A 54 3.00 10.21 7.11
N ALA A 55 2.55 9.04 6.68
CA ALA A 55 3.41 8.08 5.99
C ALA A 55 3.94 8.64 4.66
N ASP A 56 3.13 9.35 3.87
CA ASP A 56 3.57 9.99 2.63
C ASP A 56 4.61 11.09 2.90
N LEU A 57 4.36 11.96 3.88
CA LEU A 57 5.29 13.04 4.25
C LEU A 57 6.62 12.47 4.77
N ALA A 58 6.57 11.44 5.62
CA ALA A 58 7.77 10.74 6.08
C ALA A 58 8.58 10.18 4.90
N LYS A 59 7.91 9.50 3.97
CA LYS A 59 8.55 8.94 2.76
C LYS A 59 9.19 10.03 1.88
N ARG A 60 8.55 11.19 1.74
CA ARG A 60 9.13 12.33 1.02
C ARG A 60 10.38 12.88 1.73
N GLY A 61 10.43 12.81 3.06
CA GLY A 61 11.59 13.20 3.87
C GLY A 61 12.74 12.18 3.87
N GLU A 62 12.50 10.91 3.52
CA GLU A 62 13.55 9.86 3.48
C GLU A 62 14.70 10.21 2.53
N LEU A 63 14.41 10.88 1.41
CA LEU A 63 15.43 11.33 0.45
C LEU A 63 16.44 12.25 1.11
N PHE A 64 16.01 13.11 2.04
CA PHE A 64 16.89 14.01 2.75
C PHE A 64 17.82 13.26 3.72
N GLN A 65 17.32 12.21 4.38
CA GLN A 65 18.15 11.33 5.22
C GLN A 65 19.27 10.69 4.40
N TYR A 66 18.95 10.25 3.18
CA TYR A 66 19.95 9.68 2.28
C TYR A 66 21.01 10.72 1.89
N ARG A 67 20.63 11.98 1.63
CA ARG A 67 21.58 13.07 1.34
C ARG A 67 22.48 13.40 2.53
N ILE A 68 21.92 13.50 3.75
CA ILE A 68 22.71 13.66 4.98
C ILE A 68 23.72 12.52 5.11
N LYS A 69 23.29 11.27 4.86
CA LYS A 69 24.18 10.12 4.89
C LYS A 69 25.28 10.22 3.83
N GLN A 70 24.95 10.62 2.60
CA GLN A 70 25.95 10.86 1.57
C GLN A 70 26.96 11.91 1.99
N PHE A 71 26.53 13.05 2.54
CA PHE A 71 27.41 14.09 3.09
C PHE A 71 28.31 13.57 4.23
N ALA A 72 27.77 12.72 5.12
CA ALA A 72 28.53 12.12 6.22
C ALA A 72 29.57 11.12 5.72
N ASP A 73 29.22 10.29 4.73
CA ASP A 73 30.02 9.16 4.28
C ASP A 73 31.04 9.54 3.18
N HIS A 74 30.71 10.48 2.27
CA HIS A 74 31.55 10.87 1.12
C HIS A 74 31.42 12.36 0.75
N SER A 75 32.53 12.95 0.27
CA SER A 75 32.55 14.27 -0.34
C SER A 75 31.78 14.26 -1.67
N GLY A 76 30.48 14.59 -1.63
CA GLY A 76 29.68 14.92 -2.81
C GLY A 76 30.17 16.20 -3.48
N ARG A 77 29.31 16.94 -4.21
CA ARG A 77 29.66 18.26 -4.78
C ARG A 77 29.93 19.24 -3.64
N GLY A 78 31.17 19.26 -3.16
CA GLY A 78 31.61 19.98 -1.98
C GLY A 78 32.68 19.17 -1.24
N ASN A 79 33.86 19.75 -1.05
CA ASN A 79 35.01 19.09 -0.39
C ASN A 79 34.82 18.89 1.13
N ALA A 80 33.63 19.09 1.67
CA ALA A 80 33.38 19.06 3.10
C ALA A 80 32.94 17.65 3.54
N LYS A 81 33.83 16.93 4.23
CA LYS A 81 33.44 15.78 5.04
C LYS A 81 32.95 16.27 6.39
N LEU A 82 31.93 15.63 6.95
CA LEU A 82 31.57 15.84 8.36
C LEU A 82 32.80 15.54 9.23
N ASN A 83 33.21 16.51 10.06
CA ASN A 83 34.31 16.35 10.99
C ASN A 83 33.78 16.40 12.42
N SER A 84 33.88 15.29 13.13
CA SER A 84 33.44 15.16 14.53
C SER A 84 34.58 15.35 15.54
N SER A 85 35.79 15.73 15.11
CA SER A 85 36.93 15.98 16.01
C SER A 85 36.70 17.23 16.83
N PHE A 86 36.78 17.11 18.16
CA PHE A 86 36.68 18.23 19.10
C PHE A 86 37.63 19.38 18.71
N VAL A 87 38.90 19.10 18.42
CA VAL A 87 39.89 20.15 18.09
C VAL A 87 39.54 20.87 16.78
N ALA A 88 38.97 20.16 15.81
CA ALA A 88 38.55 20.76 14.56
C ALA A 88 37.30 21.64 14.74
N LEU A 89 36.30 21.12 15.47
CA LEU A 89 35.07 21.84 15.78
C LEU A 89 35.33 23.08 16.64
N ASP A 90 36.10 22.95 17.71
CA ASP A 90 36.44 24.04 18.61
C ASP A 90 37.26 25.12 17.90
N ARG A 91 38.24 24.75 17.06
CA ARG A 91 38.98 25.75 16.26
C ARG A 91 38.08 26.58 15.34
N VAL A 92 37.10 25.95 14.68
CA VAL A 92 36.12 26.65 13.82
C VAL A 92 35.25 27.58 14.67
N PHE A 93 34.76 27.09 15.82
CA PHE A 93 33.93 27.85 16.76
C PHE A 93 34.67 29.06 17.36
N GLN A 94 35.84 28.85 17.96
CA GLN A 94 36.69 29.92 18.52
C GLN A 94 37.13 30.92 17.44
N GLY A 95 37.30 30.45 16.20
CA GLY A 95 37.60 31.29 15.04
C GLY A 95 36.42 32.06 14.47
N GLY A 96 35.22 31.97 15.07
CA GLY A 96 34.01 32.66 14.63
C GLY A 96 33.47 32.21 13.27
N ARG A 97 33.87 31.02 12.79
CA ARG A 97 33.43 30.47 11.50
C ARG A 97 32.19 29.60 11.68
N LEU A 98 31.39 29.51 10.62
CA LEU A 98 30.23 28.60 10.59
C LEU A 98 30.71 27.14 10.50
N GLN A 99 29.97 26.25 11.14
CA GLN A 99 30.18 24.81 11.01
C GLN A 99 29.55 24.31 9.70
N ASN A 100 30.19 23.31 9.09
CA ASN A 100 29.69 22.69 7.87
C ASN A 100 28.48 21.81 8.19
N PHE A 101 27.28 22.35 8.04
CA PHE A 101 26.03 21.63 8.28
C PHE A 101 25.07 21.86 7.10
N PRO A 102 24.84 20.86 6.22
CA PRO A 102 24.05 21.03 5.00
C PRO A 102 22.55 20.87 5.28
N PHE A 103 22.02 21.65 6.23
CA PHE A 103 20.63 21.51 6.70
C PHE A 103 19.58 21.95 5.69
N MET A 104 19.96 22.68 4.64
CA MET A 104 19.01 23.15 3.64
C MET A 104 18.75 22.10 2.55
N ASN A 105 19.77 21.40 2.08
CA ASN A 105 19.67 20.51 0.91
C ASN A 105 20.36 19.15 1.08
N GLY A 106 21.01 18.91 2.23
CA GLY A 106 21.72 17.68 2.54
C GLY A 106 23.04 17.49 1.79
N GLU A 107 23.48 18.45 0.96
CA GLU A 107 24.62 18.30 0.05
C GLU A 107 25.69 19.40 0.18
N ASP A 108 25.28 20.66 0.34
CA ASP A 108 26.21 21.81 0.42
C ASP A 108 26.01 22.60 1.72
N CYS A 109 27.13 23.05 2.29
CA CYS A 109 27.20 23.79 3.54
C CYS A 109 27.55 25.28 3.36
N PHE A 110 27.84 25.73 2.13
CA PHE A 110 28.27 27.10 1.87
C PHE A 110 27.27 27.94 1.05
N ASP A 111 26.44 27.35 0.17
CA ASP A 111 25.51 28.11 -0.70
C ASP A 111 24.07 27.53 -0.76
N GLY A 112 23.49 27.18 0.39
CA GLY A 112 22.08 26.77 0.49
C GLY A 112 21.10 27.95 0.38
N PHE A 113 20.84 28.47 -0.82
CA PHE A 113 19.90 29.60 -1.02
C PHE A 113 18.43 29.25 -0.71
N ALA A 114 18.06 27.98 -0.70
CA ALA A 114 16.72 27.54 -0.33
C ALA A 114 16.72 26.12 0.26
N PRO A 115 15.88 25.84 1.28
CA PRO A 115 15.59 24.49 1.72
C PRO A 115 14.99 23.67 0.58
N SER A 116 15.52 22.46 0.36
CA SER A 116 14.97 21.52 -0.60
C SER A 116 13.63 20.98 -0.10
N ALA A 117 12.77 20.52 -1.02
CA ALA A 117 11.45 20.03 -0.65
C ALA A 117 11.52 18.84 0.35
N ASP A 118 12.47 17.93 0.14
CA ASP A 118 12.75 16.81 1.05
C ASP A 118 13.24 17.27 2.43
N ALA A 119 14.00 18.38 2.52
CA ALA A 119 14.36 18.99 3.80
C ALA A 119 13.11 19.47 4.55
N PHE A 120 12.18 20.14 3.85
CA PHE A 120 10.92 20.57 4.46
C PHE A 120 10.12 19.40 5.04
N PHE A 121 9.99 18.31 4.30
CA PHE A 121 9.27 17.13 4.78
C PHE A 121 10.01 16.43 5.92
N PHE A 122 11.34 16.39 5.88
CA PHE A 122 12.16 15.81 6.94
C PHE A 122 12.05 16.57 8.26
N TYR A 123 12.13 17.91 8.23
CA TYR A 123 12.10 18.72 9.44
C TYR A 123 10.68 19.00 9.95
N PHE A 124 9.71 19.16 9.04
CA PHE A 124 8.39 19.67 9.38
C PHE A 124 7.26 18.70 9.03
N GLY A 125 7.54 17.46 8.59
CA GLY A 125 6.53 16.50 8.16
C GLY A 125 5.39 16.30 9.16
N ASP A 126 5.70 16.12 10.44
CA ASP A 126 4.68 15.96 11.49
C ASP A 126 3.83 17.22 11.67
N LEU A 127 4.45 18.40 11.67
CA LEU A 127 3.75 19.68 11.79
C LEU A 127 2.87 19.97 10.56
N ILE A 128 3.36 19.65 9.36
CA ILE A 128 2.59 19.74 8.12
C ILE A 128 1.37 18.83 8.22
N ALA A 129 1.55 17.57 8.63
CA ALA A 129 0.45 16.63 8.80
C ALA A 129 -0.59 17.13 9.80
N GLU A 130 -0.15 17.62 10.96
CA GLU A 130 -1.04 18.17 11.99
C GLU A 130 -1.85 19.36 11.48
N ARG A 131 -1.18 20.34 10.87
CA ARG A 131 -1.84 21.56 10.36
C ARG A 131 -2.76 21.25 9.18
N PHE A 132 -2.36 20.32 8.32
CA PHE A 132 -3.18 19.88 7.20
C PHE A 132 -4.45 19.16 7.69
N MET A 133 -4.33 18.23 8.64
CA MET A 133 -5.49 17.56 9.22
C MET A 133 -6.40 18.53 9.95
N ALA A 134 -5.85 19.47 10.73
CA ALA A 134 -6.64 20.49 11.41
C ALA A 134 -7.41 21.39 10.42
N ALA A 135 -6.81 21.74 9.28
CA ALA A 135 -7.49 22.50 8.23
C ALA A 135 -8.56 21.67 7.53
N LEU A 136 -8.29 20.39 7.26
CA LEU A 136 -9.25 19.44 6.69
C LEU A 136 -10.46 19.25 7.59
N ASP A 137 -10.27 19.12 8.90
CA ASP A 137 -11.35 18.94 9.88
C ASP A 137 -12.35 20.11 9.89
N VAL A 138 -11.97 21.28 9.38
CA VAL A 138 -12.86 22.45 9.25
C VAL A 138 -13.71 22.39 7.99
N VAL A 139 -13.23 21.71 6.93
CA VAL A 139 -13.84 21.76 5.59
C VAL A 139 -14.36 20.41 5.09
N HIS A 140 -14.03 19.31 5.79
CA HIS A 140 -14.34 17.95 5.37
C HIS A 140 -15.17 17.23 6.44
N ASP A 141 -16.34 16.75 6.02
CA ASP A 141 -17.21 15.92 6.86
C ASP A 141 -16.74 14.47 6.81
N TRP A 142 -16.10 14.03 7.90
CA TRP A 142 -15.66 12.65 8.02
C TRP A 142 -16.85 11.69 8.18
N PRO A 143 -16.94 10.65 7.35
CA PRO A 143 -18.08 9.76 7.36
C PRO A 143 -18.17 8.96 8.68
N PRO A 144 -19.35 8.89 9.31
CA PRO A 144 -19.54 8.09 10.52
C PRO A 144 -19.45 6.60 10.19
N GLY A 145 -18.85 5.82 11.08
CA GLY A 145 -18.78 4.37 10.95
C GLY A 145 -17.82 3.85 9.87
N ALA A 146 -16.83 4.64 9.48
CA ALA A 146 -15.76 4.16 8.61
C ALA A 146 -15.07 2.93 9.22
N ILE A 147 -14.90 1.90 8.40
CA ILE A 147 -14.22 0.67 8.81
C ILE A 147 -12.71 0.97 8.89
N PRO A 148 -12.02 0.57 9.98
CA PRO A 148 -10.58 0.74 10.06
C PRO A 148 -9.85 0.11 8.87
N VAL A 149 -8.85 0.81 8.32
CA VAL A 149 -8.12 0.33 7.13
C VAL A 149 -7.46 -1.03 7.34
N ALA A 150 -7.02 -1.31 8.57
CA ALA A 150 -6.48 -2.63 8.92
C ALA A 150 -7.52 -3.75 8.74
N ASP A 151 -8.77 -3.51 9.14
CA ASP A 151 -9.87 -4.46 9.02
C ASP A 151 -10.32 -4.60 7.56
N LEU A 152 -10.38 -3.49 6.80
CA LEU A 152 -10.63 -3.52 5.36
C LEU A 152 -9.60 -4.40 4.63
N ARG A 153 -8.31 -4.19 4.89
CA ARG A 153 -7.22 -4.98 4.27
C ARG A 153 -7.34 -6.46 4.63
N LYS A 154 -7.64 -6.76 5.90
CA LYS A 154 -7.80 -8.14 6.36
C LYS A 154 -8.97 -8.82 5.64
N ARG A 155 -10.15 -8.18 5.60
CA ARG A 155 -11.33 -8.76 4.94
C ARG A 155 -11.14 -8.93 3.43
N ILE A 156 -10.51 -7.96 2.76
CA ILE A 156 -10.17 -8.08 1.33
C ILE A 156 -9.24 -9.27 1.09
N ALA A 157 -8.22 -9.46 1.93
CA ALA A 157 -7.30 -10.61 1.79
C ALA A 157 -8.01 -11.96 2.03
N GLU A 158 -8.96 -12.03 2.98
CA GLU A 158 -9.80 -13.21 3.19
C GLU A 158 -10.67 -13.50 1.96
N ILE A 159 -11.33 -12.48 1.41
CA ILE A 159 -12.13 -12.61 0.18
C ILE A 159 -11.27 -13.05 -1.01
N ASP A 160 -10.07 -12.47 -1.18
CA ASP A 160 -9.16 -12.85 -2.26
C ASP A 160 -8.76 -14.33 -2.16
N HIS A 161 -8.56 -14.85 -0.94
CA HIS A 161 -8.28 -16.26 -0.72
C HIS A 161 -9.49 -17.17 -0.99
N GLU A 162 -10.69 -16.77 -0.56
CA GLU A 162 -11.94 -17.49 -0.83
C GLU A 162 -12.23 -17.55 -2.34
N LEU A 163 -12.05 -16.43 -3.05
CA LEU A 163 -12.21 -16.35 -4.50
C LEU A 163 -11.27 -17.29 -5.25
N ASP A 164 -9.99 -17.33 -4.88
CA ASP A 164 -9.00 -18.24 -5.49
C ASP A 164 -9.41 -19.72 -5.32
N THR A 165 -9.90 -20.07 -4.14
CA THR A 165 -10.41 -21.42 -3.84
C THR A 165 -11.63 -21.77 -4.69
N LEU A 166 -12.61 -20.86 -4.78
CA LEU A 166 -13.84 -21.09 -5.55
C LEU A 166 -13.58 -21.14 -7.06
N LEU A 167 -12.70 -20.29 -7.58
CA LEU A 167 -12.31 -20.30 -8.99
C LEU A 167 -11.59 -21.60 -9.35
N THR A 168 -10.65 -22.05 -8.52
CA THR A 168 -9.98 -23.34 -8.71
C THR A 168 -11.00 -24.48 -8.76
N ARG A 169 -11.95 -24.50 -7.82
CA ARG A 169 -12.98 -25.55 -7.76
C ARG A 169 -13.92 -25.52 -8.96
N ARG A 170 -14.31 -24.34 -9.41
CA ARG A 170 -15.14 -24.14 -10.60
C ARG A 170 -14.44 -24.67 -11.86
N ASP A 171 -13.16 -24.36 -12.02
CA ASP A 171 -12.37 -24.77 -13.18
C ASP A 171 -12.15 -26.30 -13.19
N GLU A 172 -11.95 -26.92 -12.02
CA GLU A 172 -11.92 -28.39 -11.87
C GLU A 172 -13.23 -29.02 -12.36
N LEU A 173 -14.38 -28.51 -11.92
CA LEU A 173 -15.69 -29.02 -12.30
C LEU A 173 -16.00 -28.80 -13.79
N ALA A 174 -15.60 -27.65 -14.34
CA ALA A 174 -15.72 -27.36 -15.77
C ALA A 174 -14.86 -28.33 -16.62
N SER A 175 -13.62 -28.59 -16.17
CA SER A 175 -12.73 -29.58 -16.81
C SER A 175 -13.31 -31.00 -16.75
N GLN A 176 -13.92 -31.38 -15.62
CA GLN A 176 -14.62 -32.66 -15.49
C GLN A 176 -15.77 -32.77 -16.49
N LEU A 177 -16.61 -31.74 -16.67
CA LEU A 177 -17.68 -31.75 -17.68
C LEU A 177 -17.16 -31.89 -19.11
N LEU A 178 -16.06 -31.19 -19.45
CA LEU A 178 -15.43 -31.26 -20.77
C LEU A 178 -14.83 -32.64 -21.05
N SER A 179 -14.12 -33.23 -20.07
CA SER A 179 -13.47 -34.53 -20.21
C SER A 179 -14.44 -35.69 -20.43
N VAL A 180 -15.69 -35.53 -19.99
CA VAL A 180 -16.76 -36.54 -20.16
C VAL A 180 -17.51 -36.36 -21.49
N GLY A 181 -17.17 -35.36 -22.31
CA GLY A 181 -17.75 -35.14 -23.65
C GLY A 181 -19.18 -34.61 -23.63
N ILE A 182 -19.62 -34.02 -22.52
CA ILE A 182 -21.00 -33.54 -22.32
C ILE A 182 -21.15 -32.05 -22.71
N ALA A 183 -20.04 -31.35 -22.92
CA ALA A 183 -20.03 -30.00 -23.48
C ALA A 183 -19.62 -30.04 -24.96
N GLY A 184 -20.62 -30.14 -25.82
CA GLY A 184 -20.59 -29.90 -27.27
C GLY A 184 -21.88 -29.19 -27.68
#